data_AF-A0A7V4MUA0-F1
#
_entry.id   AF-A0A7V4MUA0-F1
#
_cell.length_a   1.000
_cell.length_b   1.000
_cell.length_c   1.000
_cell.angle_alpha   90.00
_cell.angle_beta   90.00
_cell.angle_gamma   90.00
#
_symmetry.space_group_name_H-M   'P 1'
#
loop_
_entity.id
_entity.type
_entity.pdbx_description
1 polymer ?
#
loop_
_entity_poly.entity_id
_entity_poly.type
_entity_poly.pdbx_seq_one_letter_code
_entity_poly.pdbx_strand_id
1 'polypeptide(L)'
;MAMQKITIEPVTRIEGHAKVTIHMDDKGNVERAIFHVNEFRGFEKFCEGRMFFEMPSITPRICGICPVSHHLAAAKAGDAVAGSPPPRPASLLRELMHMGQIIQSHGMHFFELAGPDLLLGFDADPAIRNVVGLIQADAGLALKAVNLRKYGQEIIKTLGG
;
A
#
# COMPACT_ATOMS: atom_id res chain seq x y z
N MET A 1 9.67 37.12 -14.19
CA MET A 1 10.83 36.50 -13.50
C MET A 1 10.94 35.08 -14.03
N ALA A 2 11.97 34.30 -13.69
CA ALA A 2 12.00 32.91 -14.17
C ALA A 2 10.94 32.10 -13.41
N MET A 3 10.08 31.37 -14.15
CA MET A 3 9.06 30.47 -13.61
C MET A 3 9.70 29.50 -12.60
N GLN A 4 9.36 29.62 -11.32
CA GLN A 4 9.98 28.84 -10.25
C GLN A 4 9.27 27.48 -10.12
N LYS A 5 10.06 26.40 -10.01
CA LYS A 5 9.56 25.05 -9.80
C LYS A 5 10.10 24.49 -8.48
N ILE A 6 9.20 24.16 -7.56
CA ILE A 6 9.51 23.44 -6.32
C ILE A 6 9.27 21.95 -6.57
N THR A 7 10.18 21.09 -6.11
CA THR A 7 10.08 19.63 -6.28
C THR A 7 10.22 18.94 -4.93
N ILE A 8 9.25 18.07 -4.62
CA ILE A 8 9.29 17.15 -3.48
C ILE A 8 9.55 15.75 -4.04
N GLU A 9 10.78 15.25 -3.87
CA GLU A 9 11.22 13.96 -4.39
C GLU A 9 12.26 13.33 -3.45
N PRO A 10 12.03 12.11 -2.93
CA PRO A 10 10.80 11.33 -3.06
C PRO A 10 9.65 11.87 -2.19
N VAL A 11 8.41 11.52 -2.53
CA VAL A 11 7.31 11.54 -1.55
C VAL A 11 7.58 10.46 -0.50
N THR A 12 7.64 10.83 0.77
CA THR A 12 8.00 9.92 1.87
C THR A 12 6.76 9.33 2.55
N ARG A 13 6.94 8.19 3.23
CA ARG A 13 5.89 7.45 3.96
C ARG A 13 4.68 7.08 3.09
N ILE A 14 4.96 6.67 1.86
CA ILE A 14 4.00 6.04 0.94
C ILE A 14 4.52 4.68 0.49
N GLU A 15 3.66 3.87 -0.12
CA GLU A 15 4.08 2.72 -0.93
C GLU A 15 4.36 3.18 -2.36
N GLY A 16 5.41 2.63 -2.98
CA GLY A 16 5.83 2.97 -4.34
C GLY A 16 6.66 4.26 -4.45
N HIS A 17 6.81 4.74 -5.69
CA HIS A 17 7.68 5.86 -6.04
C HIS A 17 6.88 7.01 -6.64
N ALA A 18 6.98 8.18 -6.00
CA ALA A 18 6.35 9.39 -6.51
C ALA A 18 7.16 10.65 -6.24
N LYS A 19 6.85 11.69 -7.02
CA LYS A 19 7.30 13.06 -6.79
C LYS A 19 6.14 14.04 -6.97
N VAL A 20 6.22 15.18 -6.31
CA VAL A 20 5.29 16.31 -6.53
C VAL A 20 6.07 17.49 -7.06
N THR A 21 5.60 18.09 -8.15
CA THR A 21 6.15 19.35 -8.68
C THR A 21 5.13 20.46 -8.55
N ILE A 22 5.55 21.58 -7.96
CA ILE A 22 4.73 22.78 -7.74
C ILE A 22 5.32 23.89 -8.60
N HIS A 23 4.53 24.40 -9.54
CA HIS A 23 4.88 25.47 -10.46
C HIS A 23 4.31 26.77 -9.91
N MET A 24 5.18 27.77 -9.75
CA MET A 24 4.82 29.08 -9.22
C MET A 24 4.71 30.09 -10.36
N ASP A 25 3.71 30.98 -10.29
CA ASP A 25 3.60 32.13 -11.18
C ASP A 25 4.60 33.24 -10.81
N ASP A 26 4.68 34.28 -11.64
CA ASP A 26 5.55 35.44 -11.41
C ASP A 26 5.22 36.22 -10.12
N LYS A 27 4.03 36.03 -9.55
CA LYS A 27 3.58 36.67 -8.31
C LYS A 27 3.86 35.82 -7.06
N GLY A 28 4.43 34.62 -7.24
CA GLY A 28 4.70 33.69 -6.16
C GLY A 28 3.49 32.87 -5.71
N ASN A 29 2.40 32.82 -6.50
CA ASN A 29 1.27 31.92 -6.24
C ASN A 29 1.48 30.57 -6.91
N VAL A 30 0.87 29.52 -6.37
CA VAL A 30 0.84 28.20 -7.02
C VAL A 30 -0.05 28.27 -8.26
N GLU A 31 0.55 28.13 -9.45
CA GLU A 31 -0.18 27.98 -10.71
C GLU A 31 -0.65 26.54 -10.90
N ARG A 32 0.22 25.58 -10.61
CA ARG A 32 -0.05 24.15 -10.81
C ARG A 32 0.74 23.26 -9.86
N ALA A 33 0.08 22.24 -9.31
CA ALA A 33 0.74 21.12 -8.64
C ALA A 33 0.50 19.82 -9.43
N ILE A 34 1.52 19.00 -9.59
CA ILE A 34 1.47 17.74 -10.34
C ILE A 34 2.05 16.62 -9.49
N PHE A 35 1.29 15.55 -9.29
CA PHE A 35 1.74 14.29 -8.71
C PHE A 35 2.19 13.36 -9.84
N HIS A 36 3.44 12.90 -9.77
CA HIS A 36 4.02 11.99 -10.76
C HIS A 36 4.32 10.65 -10.10
N VAL A 37 3.86 9.56 -10.71
CA VAL A 37 4.23 8.19 -10.34
C VAL A 37 5.22 7.71 -11.39
N ASN A 38 6.47 7.51 -11.00
CA ASN A 38 7.58 7.29 -11.94
C ASN A 38 8.02 5.81 -11.97
N GLU A 39 7.08 4.87 -11.91
CA GLU A 39 7.36 3.44 -11.90
C GLU A 39 6.55 2.71 -12.99
N PHE A 40 7.20 1.79 -13.70
CA PHE A 40 6.58 0.95 -14.71
C PHE A 40 7.17 -0.46 -14.68
N ARG A 41 6.30 -1.48 -14.61
CA ARG A 41 6.69 -2.90 -14.62
C ARG A 41 6.04 -3.73 -15.73
N GLY A 42 4.98 -3.23 -16.38
CA GLY A 42 4.37 -3.90 -17.53
C GLY A 42 3.67 -5.23 -17.26
N PHE A 43 3.05 -5.41 -16.08
CA PHE A 43 2.37 -6.65 -15.68
C PHE A 43 1.36 -7.17 -16.69
N GLU A 44 0.54 -6.28 -17.23
CA GLU A 44 -0.50 -6.65 -18.21
C GLU A 44 0.11 -7.28 -19.47
N LYS A 45 1.24 -6.73 -19.96
CA LYS A 45 1.87 -7.21 -21.18
C LYS A 45 2.62 -8.53 -20.98
N PHE A 46 3.38 -8.67 -19.89
CA PHE A 46 4.16 -9.89 -19.68
C PHE A 46 3.29 -11.09 -19.29
N CYS A 47 2.07 -10.86 -18.77
CA CYS A 47 1.11 -11.92 -18.48
C CYS A 47 0.49 -12.54 -19.76
N GLU A 48 0.61 -11.89 -20.92
CA GLU A 48 0.16 -12.49 -22.19
C GLU A 48 0.91 -13.80 -22.48
N GLY A 49 0.18 -14.84 -22.89
CA GLY A 49 0.75 -16.17 -23.18
C GLY A 49 1.05 -17.03 -21.93
N ARG A 50 0.85 -16.51 -20.72
CA ARG A 50 0.94 -17.28 -19.47
C ARG A 50 -0.32 -18.09 -19.23
N MET A 51 -0.20 -19.15 -18.45
CA MET A 51 -1.36 -19.94 -18.05
C MET A 51 -2.14 -19.21 -16.96
N PHE A 52 -3.48 -19.14 -17.07
CA PHE A 52 -4.29 -18.33 -16.16
C PHE A 52 -4.15 -18.76 -14.69
N PHE A 53 -3.88 -20.04 -14.42
CA PHE A 53 -3.67 -20.55 -13.05
C PHE A 53 -2.36 -20.09 -12.41
N GLU A 54 -1.43 -19.50 -13.18
CA GLU A 54 -0.22 -18.89 -12.64
C GLU A 54 -0.47 -17.49 -12.08
N MET A 55 -1.58 -16.84 -12.48
CA MET A 55 -1.87 -15.44 -12.12
C MET A 55 -1.91 -15.21 -10.61
N PRO A 56 -2.53 -16.07 -9.77
CA PRO A 56 -2.51 -15.90 -8.31
C PRO A 56 -1.11 -15.97 -7.68
N SER A 57 -0.10 -16.47 -8.40
CA SER A 57 1.30 -16.45 -7.98
C SER A 57 2.07 -15.27 -8.57
N ILE A 58 1.69 -14.79 -9.75
CA ILE A 58 2.35 -13.67 -10.43
C ILE A 58 1.88 -12.32 -9.89
N THR A 59 0.57 -12.06 -9.89
CA THR A 59 0.01 -10.75 -9.55
C THR A 59 0.29 -10.27 -8.13
N PRO A 60 0.49 -11.11 -7.09
CA PRO A 60 0.89 -10.62 -5.77
C PRO A 60 2.24 -9.89 -5.75
N ARG A 61 3.06 -10.03 -6.80
CA ARG A 61 4.34 -9.32 -6.91
C ARG A 61 4.19 -7.89 -7.43
N ILE A 62 2.97 -7.44 -7.71
CA ILE A 62 2.68 -6.04 -8.06
C ILE A 62 2.94 -5.12 -6.87
N CYS A 63 2.56 -5.53 -5.65
CA CYS A 63 2.70 -4.72 -4.45
C CYS A 63 2.96 -5.59 -3.22
N GLY A 64 3.89 -5.16 -2.37
CA GLY A 64 4.24 -5.87 -1.13
C GLY A 64 3.24 -5.72 0.01
N ILE A 65 2.32 -4.75 -0.06
CA ILE A 65 1.34 -4.45 1.00
C ILE A 65 -0.01 -5.10 0.73
N CYS A 66 -0.43 -5.18 -0.54
CA CYS A 66 -1.70 -5.79 -0.94
C CYS A 66 -1.60 -7.11 -1.74
N PRO A 67 -0.62 -8.01 -1.47
CA PRO A 67 -0.42 -9.21 -2.28
C PRO A 67 -1.62 -10.15 -2.25
N VAL A 68 -2.32 -10.24 -1.12
CA VAL A 68 -3.54 -11.06 -0.97
C VAL A 68 -4.68 -10.55 -1.86
N SER A 69 -4.80 -9.25 -2.10
CA SER A 69 -5.86 -8.69 -2.95
C SER A 69 -5.61 -9.05 -4.39
N HIS A 70 -4.36 -8.93 -4.83
CA HIS A 70 -3.95 -9.38 -6.16
C HIS A 70 -4.12 -10.89 -6.34
N HIS A 71 -3.75 -11.69 -5.33
CA HIS A 71 -3.94 -13.14 -5.32
C HIS A 71 -5.42 -13.50 -5.51
N LEU A 72 -6.30 -12.92 -4.68
CA LEU A 72 -7.73 -13.21 -4.69
C LEU A 72 -8.44 -12.67 -5.93
N ALA A 73 -8.02 -11.51 -6.44
CA ALA A 73 -8.53 -10.96 -7.69
C ALA A 73 -8.18 -11.88 -8.87
N ALA A 74 -6.93 -12.33 -8.95
CA ALA A 74 -6.50 -13.29 -9.97
C ALA A 74 -7.20 -14.65 -9.83
N ALA A 75 -7.39 -15.13 -8.60
CA ALA A 75 -8.11 -16.38 -8.34
C ALA A 75 -9.58 -16.30 -8.79
N LYS A 76 -10.27 -15.20 -8.47
CA LYS A 76 -11.66 -14.96 -8.93
C LYS A 76 -11.76 -14.89 -10.45
N ALA A 77 -10.80 -14.22 -11.11
CA ALA A 77 -10.73 -14.20 -12.57
C ALA A 77 -10.51 -15.61 -13.14
N GLY A 78 -9.61 -16.39 -12.53
CA GLY A 78 -9.36 -17.79 -12.90
C GLY A 78 -10.60 -18.68 -12.75
N ASP A 79 -11.33 -18.57 -11.63
CA ASP A 79 -12.57 -19.32 -11.42
C ASP A 79 -13.62 -19.02 -12.50
N ALA A 80 -13.73 -17.74 -12.90
CA ALA A 80 -14.65 -17.30 -13.95
C ALA A 80 -14.25 -17.85 -15.33
N VAL A 81 -12.95 -17.81 -15.67
CA VAL A 81 -12.41 -18.40 -16.92
C VAL A 81 -12.63 -19.91 -16.96
N ALA A 82 -12.47 -20.60 -15.83
CA ALA A 82 -12.67 -22.04 -15.73
C ALA A 82 -14.15 -22.46 -15.66
N GLY A 83 -15.08 -21.51 -15.45
CA GLY A 83 -16.50 -21.82 -15.20
C GLY A 83 -16.72 -22.64 -13.92
N SER A 84 -15.80 -22.55 -12.97
CA SER A 84 -15.77 -23.40 -11.77
C SER A 84 -15.73 -22.54 -10.51
N PRO A 85 -16.88 -22.01 -10.04
CA PRO A 85 -16.92 -21.21 -8.82
C PRO A 85 -16.50 -22.04 -7.60
N PRO A 86 -15.82 -21.43 -6.62
CA PRO A 86 -15.34 -22.14 -5.44
C PRO A 86 -16.51 -22.61 -4.57
N PRO A 87 -16.42 -23.78 -3.90
CA PRO A 87 -17.42 -24.19 -2.93
C PRO A 87 -17.44 -23.20 -1.75
N ARG A 88 -18.55 -23.18 -1.00
CA ARG A 88 -18.75 -22.25 0.12
C ARG A 88 -17.57 -22.19 1.12
N PRO A 89 -16.96 -23.32 1.56
CA PRO A 89 -15.81 -23.26 2.46
C PRO A 89 -14.63 -22.48 1.88
N ALA A 90 -14.31 -22.70 0.59
CA ALA A 90 -13.22 -21.97 -0.07
C ALA A 90 -13.52 -20.47 -0.19
N SER A 91 -14.77 -20.09 -0.46
CA SER A 91 -15.18 -18.67 -0.47
C SER A 91 -14.96 -17.99 0.89
N LEU A 92 -15.35 -18.66 1.98
CA LEU A 92 -15.18 -18.14 3.34
C LEU A 92 -13.71 -18.03 3.76
N LEU A 93 -12.87 -19.00 3.37
CA LEU A 93 -11.43 -18.92 3.65
C LEU A 93 -10.77 -17.76 2.88
N ARG A 94 -11.16 -17.54 1.62
CA ARG A 94 -10.71 -16.39 0.83
C ARG A 94 -11.13 -15.06 1.46
N GLU A 95 -12.36 -14.98 1.96
CA GLU A 95 -12.87 -13.80 2.65
C GLU A 95 -12.09 -13.54 3.96
N LEU A 96 -11.89 -14.57 4.78
CA LEU A 96 -11.10 -14.45 6.02
C LEU A 96 -9.66 -13.99 5.75
N MET A 97 -9.01 -14.56 4.73
CA MET A 97 -7.67 -14.14 4.31
C MET A 97 -7.65 -12.67 3.88
N HIS A 98 -8.69 -12.23 3.16
CA HIS A 98 -8.82 -10.83 2.76
C HIS A 98 -9.04 -9.90 3.96
N MET A 99 -9.85 -10.31 4.95
CA MET A 99 -10.03 -9.53 6.17
C MET A 99 -8.71 -9.38 6.95
N GLY A 100 -7.89 -10.44 7.01
CA GLY A 100 -6.53 -10.35 7.55
C GLY A 100 -5.68 -9.31 6.81
N GLN A 101 -5.76 -9.25 5.48
CA GLN A 101 -5.08 -8.23 4.68
C GLN A 101 -5.57 -6.81 4.96
N ILE A 102 -6.88 -6.60 5.10
CA ILE A 102 -7.43 -5.28 5.43
C ILE A 102 -6.93 -4.83 6.80
N ILE A 103 -6.97 -5.70 7.81
CA ILE A 103 -6.48 -5.41 9.17
C ILE A 103 -5.02 -4.98 9.14
N GLN A 104 -4.14 -5.77 8.52
CA GLN A 104 -2.70 -5.44 8.52
C GLN A 104 -2.41 -4.17 7.71
N SER A 105 -3.09 -3.97 6.57
CA SER A 105 -2.84 -2.83 5.68
C SER A 105 -3.30 -1.53 6.30
N HIS A 106 -4.51 -1.50 6.88
CA HIS A 106 -5.03 -0.30 7.54
C HIS A 106 -4.28 0.02 8.82
N GLY A 107 -3.95 -0.99 9.63
CA GLY A 107 -3.12 -0.82 10.83
C GLY A 107 -1.76 -0.22 10.47
N MET A 108 -1.06 -0.81 9.50
CA MET A 108 0.23 -0.30 9.03
C MET A 108 0.12 1.13 8.50
N HIS A 109 -0.82 1.41 7.58
CA HIS A 109 -0.95 2.75 7.02
C HIS A 109 -1.24 3.80 8.09
N PHE A 110 -2.21 3.53 8.97
CA PHE A 110 -2.60 4.50 9.99
C PHE A 110 -1.47 4.78 10.97
N PHE A 111 -0.77 3.76 11.48
CA PHE A 111 0.23 3.96 12.53
C PHE A 111 1.63 4.25 12.00
N GLU A 112 2.06 3.59 10.92
CA GLU A 112 3.43 3.69 10.43
C GLU A 112 3.60 4.79 9.36
N LEU A 113 2.53 5.11 8.61
CA LEU A 113 2.59 6.07 7.51
C LEU A 113 1.94 7.41 7.87
N ALA A 114 0.63 7.43 8.13
CA ALA A 114 -0.13 8.66 8.43
C ALA A 114 0.05 9.15 9.87
N GLY A 115 0.20 8.22 10.81
CA GLY A 115 0.25 8.45 12.25
C GLY A 115 1.27 9.48 12.70
N PRO A 116 2.51 9.48 12.19
CA PRO A 116 3.50 10.48 12.58
C PRO A 116 3.05 11.92 12.28
N ASP A 117 2.30 12.16 11.20
CA ASP A 117 1.73 13.49 10.94
C ASP A 117 0.58 13.79 11.90
N LEU A 118 -0.36 12.87 12.04
CA LEU A 118 -1.61 13.07 12.79
C LEU A 118 -1.40 13.17 14.31
N LEU A 119 -0.40 12.48 14.85
CA LEU A 119 -0.19 12.32 16.29
C LEU A 119 0.97 13.16 16.83
N LEU A 120 2.02 13.40 16.03
CA LEU A 120 3.15 14.25 16.43
C LEU A 120 3.02 15.68 15.92
N GLY A 121 2.20 15.91 14.88
CA GLY A 121 1.92 17.21 14.28
C GLY A 121 2.51 17.36 12.88
N PHE A 122 1.81 18.09 12.03
CA PHE A 122 2.21 18.30 10.62
C PHE A 122 3.50 19.11 10.50
N ASP A 123 3.82 19.96 11.47
CA ASP A 123 5.05 20.77 11.48
C ASP A 123 6.13 20.21 12.41
N ALA A 124 5.96 18.98 12.91
CA ALA A 124 6.98 18.32 13.74
C ALA A 124 8.30 18.13 12.98
N ASP A 125 9.42 18.20 13.70
CA ASP A 125 10.76 18.01 13.13
C ASP A 125 10.82 16.69 12.32
N PRO A 126 11.24 16.71 11.04
CA PRO A 126 11.37 15.50 10.23
C PRO A 126 12.17 14.36 10.90
N ALA A 127 13.12 14.69 11.78
CA ALA A 127 13.89 13.70 12.53
C ALA A 127 13.04 12.84 13.47
N ILE A 128 11.92 13.39 13.98
CA ILE A 128 10.99 12.69 14.86
C ILE A 128 9.66 12.33 14.18
N ARG A 129 9.29 12.98 13.07
CA ARG A 129 8.01 12.75 12.37
C ARG A 129 8.01 11.46 11.55
N ASN A 130 8.23 10.34 12.24
CA ASN A 130 8.31 8.97 11.73
C ASN A 130 7.94 7.96 12.83
N VAL A 131 7.98 6.66 12.50
CA VAL A 131 7.60 5.59 13.45
C VAL A 131 8.47 5.55 14.71
N VAL A 132 9.74 5.96 14.65
CA VAL A 132 10.62 6.00 15.83
C VAL A 132 10.17 7.09 16.79
N GLY A 133 9.79 8.26 16.29
CA GLY A 133 9.23 9.31 17.15
C GLY A 133 7.90 8.91 17.77
N LEU A 134 7.05 8.15 17.06
CA LEU A 134 5.84 7.58 17.66
C LEU A 134 6.16 6.61 18.81
N ILE A 135 7.19 5.76 18.65
CA ILE A 135 7.64 4.86 19.72
C ILE A 135 8.13 5.65 20.94
N GLN A 136 8.88 6.73 20.72
CA GLN A 136 9.38 7.59 21.80
C GLN A 136 8.26 8.34 22.51
N ALA A 137 7.23 8.79 21.76
CA ALA A 137 6.09 9.50 22.31
C ALA A 137 5.13 8.56 23.07
N ASP A 138 4.82 7.39 22.51
CA ASP A 138 3.96 6.38 23.13
C ASP A 138 4.31 4.96 22.64
N ALA A 139 5.23 4.31 23.36
CA ALA A 139 5.62 2.93 23.08
C ALA A 139 4.45 1.93 23.23
N GLY A 140 3.47 2.23 24.08
CA GLY A 140 2.30 1.38 24.29
C GLY A 140 1.38 1.37 23.07
N LEU A 141 1.16 2.55 22.47
CA LEU A 141 0.43 2.69 21.22
C LEU A 141 1.18 1.99 20.07
N ALA A 142 2.49 2.21 19.95
CA ALA A 142 3.30 1.57 18.91
C ALA A 142 3.24 0.04 19.01
N LEU A 143 3.29 -0.52 20.23
CA LEU A 143 3.16 -1.96 20.42
C LEU A 143 1.77 -2.49 20.01
N LYS A 144 0.69 -1.74 20.29
CA LYS A 144 -0.66 -2.10 19.82
C LYS A 144 -0.73 -2.10 18.30
N ALA A 145 -0.13 -1.11 17.64
CA ALA A 145 -0.08 -1.02 16.18
C ALA A 145 0.62 -2.23 15.54
N VAL A 146 1.81 -2.58 16.04
CA VAL A 146 2.56 -3.75 15.57
C VAL A 146 1.78 -5.04 15.80
N ASN A 147 1.12 -5.19 16.95
CA ASN A 147 0.31 -6.37 17.24
C ASN A 147 -0.94 -6.47 16.34
N LEU A 148 -1.59 -5.34 16.01
CA LEU A 148 -2.69 -5.32 15.05
C LEU A 148 -2.25 -5.78 13.67
N ARG A 149 -1.10 -5.28 13.20
CA ARG A 149 -0.50 -5.70 11.93
C ARG A 149 -0.13 -7.19 11.95
N LYS A 150 0.49 -7.65 13.05
CA LYS A 150 0.82 -9.06 13.27
C LYS A 150 -0.41 -9.95 13.20
N TYR A 151 -1.52 -9.57 13.85
CA TYR A 151 -2.75 -10.36 13.84
C TYR A 151 -3.31 -10.55 12.42
N GLY A 152 -3.38 -9.48 11.63
CA GLY A 152 -3.79 -9.59 10.22
C GLY A 152 -2.85 -10.47 9.39
N GLN A 153 -1.53 -10.35 9.61
CA GLN A 153 -0.53 -11.18 8.95
C GLN A 153 -0.56 -12.65 9.37
N GLU A 154 -0.91 -12.97 10.63
CA GLU A 154 -1.05 -14.34 11.11
C GLU A 154 -2.23 -15.05 10.42
N ILE A 155 -3.37 -14.36 10.25
CA ILE A 155 -4.50 -14.88 9.47
C ILE A 155 -4.04 -15.19 8.04
N ILE A 156 -3.33 -14.26 7.40
CA ILE A 156 -2.82 -14.43 6.03
C ILE A 156 -1.85 -15.62 5.97
N LYS A 157 -0.90 -15.73 6.90
CA LYS A 157 0.07 -16.83 6.94
C LYS A 157 -0.62 -18.18 7.09
N THR A 158 -1.59 -18.29 8.00
CA THR A 158 -2.30 -19.54 8.24
C THR A 158 -3.08 -20.02 7.02
N LEU A 159 -3.63 -19.11 6.23
CA LEU A 159 -4.50 -19.45 5.09
C LEU A 159 -3.79 -19.45 3.74
N GLY A 160 -2.83 -18.56 3.56
CA GLY A 160 -2.13 -18.31 2.30
C GLY A 160 -0.83 -19.10 2.12
N GLY A 161 -0.29 -19.67 3.21
CA GLY A 161 1.01 -20.34 3.23
C GLY A 161 2.16 -19.41 3.58
#